data_AF-A0A9D1U0H9-F1
#
_entry.id   AF-A0A9D1U0H9-F1
#
_cell.length_a   1.000
_cell.length_b   1.000
_cell.length_c   1.000
_cell.angle_alpha   90.00
_cell.angle_beta   90.00
_cell.angle_gamma   90.00
#
_symmetry.space_group_name_H-M   'P 1'
#
loop_
_entity.id
_entity.type
_entity.pdbx_description
1 polymer ?
#
loop_
_entity_poly.entity_id
_entity_poly.type
_entity_poly.pdbx_seq_one_letter_code
_entity_poly.pdbx_strand_id
1 'polypeptide(L)'
;MAETAMELSDLRKKIGSREIIKGLDFEIHKGEVFGFIGPNGAGKTTTIRMMVGLMGITDGDVRILGKSVKSDFKDAIREVGAIVENPEMYPFMTGMQNLKHFARMSPGVTKERVSEVIKLVGLGNAIKTKVGRYSLGMRQRLGIAQALLHDPSVLILDEPTNGLDPAGIREIRKYIRRLADEENVAVIISSHLLSEIELMCDRIGVIKNGELIGIQSVHEQQAEEDPVREVRLEVDPAEQAIQVLKVHHGIEAAEDRGFITFSAKKSLMPSIVTSLVSGDVLVYRVEVSSASLEDKFFDLIGENVIG
;
A
#
# COMPACT_ATOMS: atom_id res chain seq x y z
N MET A 1 10.81 7.57 -19.67
CA MET A 1 9.71 8.03 -18.78
C MET A 1 8.83 6.82 -18.57
N ALA A 2 8.34 6.59 -17.35
CA ALA A 2 7.38 5.52 -17.10
C ALA A 2 6.06 5.83 -17.85
N GLU A 3 5.40 4.80 -18.38
CA GLU A 3 4.15 4.97 -19.12
C GLU A 3 2.98 5.05 -18.13
N THR A 4 2.20 6.13 -18.18
CA THR A 4 1.03 6.32 -17.30
C THR A 4 -0.10 5.35 -17.68
N ALA A 5 -0.49 4.51 -16.73
CA ALA A 5 -1.57 3.55 -16.88
C ALA A 5 -2.93 4.16 -16.51
N MET A 6 -2.97 4.96 -15.44
CA MET A 6 -4.15 5.69 -14.97
C MET A 6 -3.74 7.07 -14.46
N GLU A 7 -4.53 8.09 -14.78
CA GLU A 7 -4.40 9.45 -14.25
C GLU A 7 -5.74 9.97 -13.72
N LEU A 8 -5.68 10.67 -12.59
CA LEU A 8 -6.78 11.44 -12.02
C LEU A 8 -6.43 12.92 -12.17
N SER A 9 -7.37 13.71 -12.69
CA SER A 9 -7.19 15.15 -12.88
C SER A 9 -8.34 15.92 -12.24
N ASP A 10 -8.03 16.70 -11.22
CA ASP A 10 -8.95 17.47 -10.37
C ASP A 10 -10.22 16.68 -10.01
N LEU A 11 -10.06 15.40 -9.63
CA LEU A 11 -11.21 14.52 -9.43
C LEU A 11 -12.03 14.99 -8.22
N ARG A 12 -13.29 15.36 -8.45
CA ARG A 12 -14.18 15.91 -7.42
C ARG A 12 -15.48 15.11 -7.29
N LYS A 13 -15.97 15.02 -6.06
CA LYS A 13 -17.27 14.41 -5.74
C LYS A 13 -18.06 15.23 -4.74
N LYS A 14 -19.27 15.63 -5.13
CA LYS A 14 -20.28 16.20 -4.24
C LYS A 14 -21.45 15.23 -4.06
N ILE A 15 -21.92 15.07 -2.82
CA ILE A 15 -23.15 14.35 -2.46
C ILE A 15 -24.02 15.28 -1.63
N GLY A 16 -25.16 15.69 -2.18
CA GLY A 16 -25.99 16.73 -1.59
C GLY A 16 -25.22 18.05 -1.50
N SER A 17 -25.11 18.61 -0.29
CA SER A 17 -24.32 19.83 -0.03
C SER A 17 -22.85 19.56 0.30
N ARG A 18 -22.46 18.31 0.56
CA ARG A 18 -21.12 17.95 1.05
C ARG A 18 -20.20 17.56 -0.09
N GLU A 19 -19.01 18.18 -0.15
CA GLU A 19 -17.91 17.75 -1.00
C GLU A 19 -17.15 16.62 -0.29
N ILE A 20 -17.22 15.42 -0.86
CA ILE A 20 -16.63 14.20 -0.32
C ILE A 20 -15.20 14.04 -0.82
N ILE A 21 -14.94 14.41 -2.07
CA ILE A 21 -13.63 14.38 -2.72
C ILE A 21 -13.38 15.76 -3.33
N LYS A 22 -12.25 16.38 -3.02
CA LYS A 22 -12.02 17.83 -3.19
C LYS A 22 -10.88 18.17 -4.18
N GLY A 23 -10.78 17.43 -5.28
CA GLY A 23 -9.74 17.61 -6.28
C GLY A 23 -8.55 16.70 -5.97
N LEU A 24 -8.62 15.47 -6.46
CA LEU A 24 -7.48 14.54 -6.40
C LEU A 24 -6.73 14.55 -7.73
N ASP A 25 -5.42 14.73 -7.64
CA ASP A 25 -4.49 14.75 -8.76
C ASP A 25 -3.36 13.77 -8.50
N PHE A 26 -3.31 12.68 -9.26
CA PHE A 26 -2.20 11.74 -9.25
C PHE A 26 -2.24 10.80 -10.45
N GLU A 27 -1.09 10.19 -10.72
CA GLU A 27 -0.91 9.19 -11.77
C GLU A 27 -0.27 7.92 -11.22
N ILE A 28 -0.62 6.81 -11.88
CA ILE A 28 -0.09 5.47 -11.64
C ILE A 28 0.50 4.97 -12.96
N HIS A 29 1.69 4.39 -12.88
CA HIS A 29 2.44 3.90 -14.03
C HIS A 29 2.25 2.39 -14.24
N LYS A 30 2.50 1.92 -15.47
CA LYS A 30 2.50 0.48 -15.75
C LYS A 30 3.55 -0.24 -14.91
N GLY A 31 3.20 -1.43 -14.41
CA GLY A 31 4.04 -2.24 -13.53
C GLY A 31 4.29 -1.64 -12.15
N GLU A 32 3.57 -0.57 -11.77
CA GLU A 32 3.66 0.03 -10.43
C GLU A 32 2.59 -0.56 -9.50
N VAL A 33 2.95 -0.79 -8.24
CA VAL A 33 1.99 -1.01 -7.16
C VAL A 33 1.85 0.29 -6.35
N PHE A 34 0.71 0.96 -6.50
CA PHE A 34 0.38 2.21 -5.82
C PHE A 34 -0.55 1.96 -4.63
N GLY A 35 -0.07 2.30 -3.43
CA GLY A 35 -0.85 2.22 -2.20
C GLY A 35 -1.67 3.49 -1.98
N PHE A 36 -2.98 3.36 -1.79
CA PHE A 36 -3.88 4.47 -1.51
C PHE A 36 -4.37 4.41 -0.07
N ILE A 37 -3.73 5.18 0.81
CA ILE A 37 -3.82 5.02 2.26
C ILE A 37 -4.61 6.15 2.88
N GLY A 38 -5.43 5.84 3.88
CA GLY A 38 -6.08 6.85 4.71
C GLY A 38 -7.00 6.21 5.73
N PRO A 39 -7.44 6.96 6.76
CA PRO A 39 -8.38 6.46 7.74
C PRO A 39 -9.74 6.12 7.12
N ASN A 40 -10.57 5.39 7.87
CA ASN A 40 -11.95 5.12 7.45
C ASN A 40 -12.73 6.43 7.27
N GLY A 41 -13.46 6.54 6.15
CA GLY A 41 -14.17 7.77 5.79
C GLY A 41 -13.31 8.84 5.10
N ALA A 42 -12.01 8.61 4.87
CA ALA A 42 -11.15 9.57 4.16
C ALA A 42 -11.52 9.80 2.70
N GLY A 43 -12.28 8.89 2.07
CA GLY A 43 -12.69 8.98 0.67
C GLY A 43 -12.23 7.83 -0.23
N LYS A 44 -11.41 6.89 0.27
CA LYS A 44 -10.81 5.77 -0.50
C LYS A 44 -11.78 5.05 -1.43
N THR A 45 -12.78 4.37 -0.87
CA THR A 45 -13.81 3.64 -1.62
C THR A 45 -14.64 4.54 -2.54
N THR A 46 -14.85 5.81 -2.17
CA THR A 46 -15.57 6.78 -3.02
C THR A 46 -14.77 7.11 -4.27
N THR A 47 -13.47 7.36 -4.11
CA THR A 47 -12.52 7.56 -5.22
C THR A 47 -12.45 6.33 -6.11
N ILE A 48 -12.28 5.14 -5.52
CA ILE A 48 -12.24 3.87 -6.27
C ILE A 48 -13.52 3.67 -7.08
N ARG A 49 -14.70 3.89 -6.49
CA ARG A 49 -15.99 3.80 -7.21
C ARG A 49 -16.07 4.77 -8.38
N MET A 50 -15.46 5.95 -8.29
CA MET A 50 -15.37 6.88 -9.43
C MET A 50 -14.39 6.40 -10.50
N MET A 51 -13.20 5.90 -10.11
CA MET A 51 -12.21 5.35 -11.04
C MET A 51 -12.79 4.21 -11.90
N VAL A 52 -13.63 3.35 -11.31
CA VAL A 52 -14.27 2.23 -12.01
C VAL A 52 -15.65 2.56 -12.59
N GLY A 53 -16.10 3.82 -12.51
CA GLY A 53 -17.40 4.26 -13.02
C GLY A 53 -18.64 3.70 -12.32
N LEU A 54 -18.49 3.10 -11.13
CA LEU A 54 -19.61 2.71 -10.25
C LEU A 54 -20.25 3.92 -9.56
N MET A 55 -19.60 5.08 -9.59
CA MET A 55 -20.11 6.35 -9.08
C MET A 55 -19.79 7.49 -10.04
N GLY A 56 -20.78 8.32 -10.35
CA GLY A 56 -20.59 9.48 -11.23
C GLY A 56 -19.65 10.54 -10.63
N ILE A 57 -18.81 11.12 -11.48
CA ILE A 57 -17.86 12.19 -11.15
C ILE A 57 -18.59 13.55 -11.17
N THR A 58 -18.33 14.42 -10.20
CA THR A 58 -18.92 15.77 -10.18
C THR A 58 -18.14 16.72 -11.08
N ASP A 59 -16.82 16.73 -10.94
CA ASP A 59 -15.92 17.50 -11.78
C ASP A 59 -14.56 16.80 -11.88
N GLY A 60 -13.75 17.21 -12.84
CA GLY A 60 -12.51 16.51 -13.21
C GLY A 60 -12.76 15.26 -14.05
N ASP A 61 -11.75 14.40 -14.11
CA ASP A 61 -11.76 13.18 -14.93
C ASP A 61 -10.85 12.08 -14.36
N VAL A 62 -11.09 10.84 -14.81
CA VAL A 62 -10.15 9.73 -14.70
C VAL A 62 -9.85 9.23 -16.09
N ARG A 63 -8.57 9.05 -16.43
CA ARG A 63 -8.18 8.50 -17.73
C ARG A 63 -7.36 7.24 -17.54
N ILE A 64 -7.66 6.24 -18.36
CA ILE A 64 -6.98 4.94 -18.35
C ILE A 64 -6.39 4.73 -19.74
N LEU A 65 -5.06 4.62 -19.82
CA LEU A 65 -4.32 4.63 -21.09
C LEU A 65 -4.76 5.78 -22.01
N GLY A 66 -4.92 6.97 -21.43
CA GLY A 66 -5.36 8.19 -22.13
C GLY A 66 -6.86 8.27 -22.47
N LYS A 67 -7.66 7.23 -22.17
CA LYS A 67 -9.11 7.21 -22.45
C LYS A 67 -9.90 7.67 -21.22
N SER A 68 -10.79 8.64 -21.39
CA SER A 68 -11.61 9.19 -20.30
C SER A 68 -12.70 8.22 -19.85
N VAL A 69 -12.92 8.10 -18.53
CA VAL A 69 -14.09 7.38 -18.00
C VAL A 69 -15.40 8.14 -18.20
N LYS A 70 -15.35 9.43 -18.57
CA LYS A 70 -16.55 10.25 -18.86
C LYS A 70 -16.93 10.17 -20.34
N SER A 71 -16.00 10.40 -21.27
CA SER A 71 -16.29 10.42 -22.72
C SER A 71 -16.10 9.06 -23.40
N ASP A 72 -15.17 8.24 -22.94
CA ASP A 72 -14.71 7.01 -23.61
C ASP A 72 -14.90 5.76 -22.73
N PHE A 73 -15.94 5.79 -21.88
CA PHE A 73 -16.15 4.87 -20.77
C PHE A 73 -15.91 3.40 -21.12
N LYS A 74 -16.46 2.90 -22.24
CA LYS A 74 -16.34 1.48 -22.63
C LYS A 74 -14.90 1.09 -22.90
N ASP A 75 -14.13 1.93 -23.57
CA ASP A 75 -12.76 1.63 -23.94
C ASP A 75 -11.79 1.89 -22.78
N ALA A 76 -12.14 2.77 -21.85
CA ALA A 76 -11.41 2.99 -20.60
C ALA A 76 -11.62 1.82 -19.62
N ILE A 77 -12.87 1.45 -19.32
CA ILE A 77 -13.16 0.45 -18.29
C ILE A 77 -12.78 -0.98 -18.70
N ARG A 78 -12.68 -1.26 -20.01
CA ARG A 78 -12.13 -2.52 -20.53
C ARG A 78 -10.71 -2.79 -20.06
N GLU A 79 -9.94 -1.74 -19.77
CA GLU A 79 -8.56 -1.84 -19.31
C GLU A 79 -8.45 -2.05 -17.79
N VAL A 80 -9.58 -2.12 -17.07
CA VAL A 80 -9.61 -2.17 -15.60
C VAL A 80 -10.19 -3.47 -15.11
N GLY A 81 -9.45 -4.18 -14.27
CA GLY A 81 -9.96 -5.21 -13.37
C GLY A 81 -10.15 -4.59 -11.98
N ALA A 82 -11.25 -4.87 -11.30
CA ALA A 82 -11.47 -4.31 -9.97
C ALA A 82 -12.17 -5.27 -9.01
N ILE A 83 -11.76 -5.21 -7.75
CA ILE A 83 -12.50 -5.72 -6.60
C ILE A 83 -12.81 -4.52 -5.72
N VAL A 84 -14.08 -4.11 -5.72
CA VAL A 84 -14.57 -3.03 -4.87
C VAL A 84 -15.36 -3.69 -3.74
N GLU A 85 -14.98 -3.41 -2.49
CA GLU A 85 -15.48 -4.10 -1.31
C GLU A 85 -15.18 -5.61 -1.34
N ASN A 86 -16.20 -6.49 -1.35
CA ASN A 86 -16.01 -7.94 -1.33
C ASN A 86 -16.34 -8.56 -2.69
N PRO A 87 -15.52 -9.52 -3.20
CA PRO A 87 -15.85 -10.22 -4.43
C PRO A 87 -17.10 -11.09 -4.24
N GLU A 88 -18.18 -10.75 -4.94
CA GLU A 88 -19.40 -11.57 -4.96
C GLU A 88 -19.27 -12.73 -5.95
N MET A 89 -19.32 -13.95 -5.42
CA MET A 89 -19.23 -15.19 -6.19
C MET A 89 -20.44 -16.07 -5.89
N TYR A 90 -20.86 -16.88 -6.85
CA TYR A 90 -21.94 -17.85 -6.64
C TYR A 90 -21.44 -19.01 -5.76
N PRO A 91 -21.89 -19.12 -4.49
CA PRO A 91 -21.32 -20.06 -3.52
C PRO A 91 -21.66 -21.52 -3.84
N PHE A 92 -22.76 -21.75 -4.55
CA PHE A 92 -23.21 -23.07 -4.97
C PHE A 92 -22.46 -23.61 -6.20
N MET A 93 -21.77 -22.73 -6.94
CA MET A 93 -20.93 -23.08 -8.08
C MET A 93 -19.48 -23.35 -7.65
N THR A 94 -18.74 -24.11 -8.45
CA THR A 94 -17.29 -24.26 -8.29
C THR A 94 -16.55 -22.99 -8.70
N GLY A 95 -15.29 -22.82 -8.26
CA GLY A 95 -14.46 -21.70 -8.72
C GLY A 95 -14.33 -21.68 -10.25
N MET A 96 -14.18 -22.84 -10.89
CA MET A 96 -14.14 -22.99 -12.34
C MET A 96 -15.45 -22.53 -13.01
N GLN A 97 -16.60 -22.86 -12.41
CA GLN A 97 -17.90 -22.45 -12.93
C GLN A 97 -18.10 -20.93 -12.81
N ASN A 98 -17.68 -20.32 -11.69
CA ASN A 98 -17.69 -18.87 -11.52
C ASN A 98 -16.84 -18.18 -12.59
N LEU A 99 -15.57 -18.58 -12.76
CA LEU A 99 -14.70 -17.96 -13.76
C LEU A 99 -15.23 -18.13 -15.19
N LYS A 100 -15.76 -19.31 -15.53
CA LYS A 100 -16.40 -19.54 -16.84
C LYS A 100 -17.65 -18.69 -17.04
N HIS A 101 -18.39 -18.38 -15.98
CA HIS A 101 -19.57 -17.52 -16.07
C HIS A 101 -19.17 -16.09 -16.42
N PHE A 102 -18.20 -15.52 -15.72
CA PHE A 102 -17.68 -14.17 -16.00
C PHE A 102 -16.94 -14.09 -17.34
N ALA A 103 -16.16 -15.11 -17.71
CA ALA A 103 -15.48 -15.18 -19.01
C ALA A 103 -16.43 -15.10 -20.21
N ARG A 104 -17.71 -15.53 -20.06
CA ARG A 104 -18.71 -15.40 -21.12
C ARG A 104 -19.26 -13.98 -21.30
N MET A 105 -19.12 -13.14 -20.29
CA MET A 105 -19.56 -11.74 -20.33
C MET A 105 -18.50 -10.82 -20.95
N SER A 106 -17.22 -11.22 -20.86
CA SER A 106 -16.09 -10.48 -21.42
C SER A 106 -15.70 -11.03 -22.79
N PRO A 107 -15.83 -10.24 -23.88
CA PRO A 107 -15.40 -10.67 -25.20
C PRO A 107 -13.90 -11.00 -25.23
N GLY A 108 -13.51 -12.04 -25.96
CA GLY A 108 -12.09 -12.39 -26.17
C GLY A 108 -11.46 -13.28 -25.10
N VAL A 109 -12.14 -13.57 -24.00
CA VAL A 109 -11.58 -14.45 -22.94
C VAL A 109 -11.57 -15.91 -23.39
N THR A 110 -10.36 -16.47 -23.55
CA THR A 110 -10.15 -17.86 -23.99
C THR A 110 -10.13 -18.84 -22.81
N LYS A 111 -10.24 -20.15 -23.09
CA LYS A 111 -10.11 -21.18 -22.03
C LYS A 111 -8.70 -21.25 -21.49
N GLU A 112 -7.74 -20.94 -22.35
CA GLU A 112 -6.32 -20.85 -22.06
C GLU A 112 -6.09 -19.72 -21.06
N ARG A 113 -6.68 -18.54 -21.29
CA ARG A 113 -6.65 -17.41 -20.36
C ARG A 113 -7.27 -17.75 -19.00
N VAL A 114 -8.41 -18.44 -18.97
CA VAL A 114 -9.01 -18.92 -17.71
C VAL A 114 -8.03 -19.82 -16.95
N SER A 115 -7.33 -20.72 -17.64
CA SER A 115 -6.38 -21.65 -17.03
C SER A 115 -5.12 -20.94 -16.51
N GLU A 116 -4.66 -19.93 -17.25
CA GLU A 116 -3.55 -19.05 -16.87
C GLU A 116 -3.86 -18.28 -15.59
N VAL A 117 -5.00 -17.59 -15.50
CA VAL A 117 -5.35 -16.82 -14.28
C VAL A 117 -5.50 -17.72 -13.06
N ILE A 118 -6.03 -18.94 -13.21
CA ILE A 118 -6.13 -19.92 -12.12
C ILE A 118 -4.74 -20.30 -11.60
N LYS A 119 -3.77 -20.49 -12.50
CA LYS A 119 -2.37 -20.78 -12.15
C LYS A 119 -1.73 -19.57 -11.48
N LEU A 120 -1.97 -18.37 -12.00
CA LEU A 120 -1.43 -17.12 -11.47
C LEU A 120 -1.83 -16.91 -10.02
N VAL A 121 -3.10 -17.10 -9.67
CA VAL A 121 -3.60 -16.96 -8.28
C VAL A 121 -3.45 -18.23 -7.43
N GLY A 122 -2.82 -19.29 -7.96
CA GLY A 122 -2.56 -20.52 -7.21
C GLY A 122 -3.80 -21.30 -6.75
N LEU A 123 -4.92 -21.24 -7.49
CA LEU A 123 -6.17 -21.92 -7.12
C LEU A 123 -6.38 -23.30 -7.76
N GLY A 124 -5.40 -23.82 -8.49
CA GLY A 124 -5.52 -25.06 -9.27
C GLY A 124 -6.10 -26.25 -8.50
N ASN A 125 -5.64 -26.50 -7.27
CA ASN A 125 -6.11 -27.61 -6.44
C ASN A 125 -7.55 -27.45 -5.92
N ALA A 126 -8.00 -26.20 -5.78
CA ALA A 126 -9.31 -25.87 -5.21
C ALA A 126 -10.37 -25.52 -6.26
N ILE A 127 -9.99 -25.31 -7.52
CA ILE A 127 -10.86 -24.71 -8.54
C ILE A 127 -12.13 -25.54 -8.85
N LYS A 128 -12.08 -26.86 -8.59
CA LYS A 128 -13.22 -27.77 -8.74
C LYS A 128 -14.11 -27.86 -7.50
N THR A 129 -13.71 -27.24 -6.39
CA THR A 129 -14.49 -27.16 -5.15
C THR A 129 -15.51 -26.03 -5.23
N LYS A 130 -16.69 -26.21 -4.62
CA LYS A 130 -17.73 -25.17 -4.50
C LYS A 130 -17.21 -23.98 -3.70
N VAL A 131 -17.49 -22.76 -4.17
CA VAL A 131 -17.01 -21.51 -3.55
C VAL A 131 -17.55 -21.33 -2.13
N GLY A 132 -18.72 -21.87 -1.81
CA GLY A 132 -19.25 -21.88 -0.44
C GLY A 132 -18.38 -22.64 0.58
N ARG A 133 -17.37 -23.39 0.14
CA ARG A 133 -16.38 -24.07 0.99
C ARG A 133 -15.01 -23.38 1.00
N TYR A 134 -14.86 -22.25 0.31
CA TYR A 134 -13.59 -21.53 0.24
C TYR A 134 -13.34 -20.76 1.53
N SER A 135 -12.09 -20.72 1.97
CA SER A 135 -11.66 -19.73 2.97
C SER A 135 -11.81 -18.30 2.41
N LEU A 136 -11.74 -17.29 3.27
CA LEU A 136 -11.77 -15.89 2.80
C LEU A 136 -10.63 -15.61 1.82
N GLY A 137 -9.40 -16.04 2.11
CA GLY A 137 -8.26 -15.89 1.20
C GLY A 137 -8.44 -16.60 -0.14
N MET A 138 -9.08 -17.77 -0.16
CA MET A 138 -9.43 -18.44 -1.43
C MET A 138 -10.49 -17.67 -2.22
N ARG A 139 -11.47 -17.04 -1.55
CA ARG A 139 -12.47 -16.18 -2.21
C ARG A 139 -11.84 -14.91 -2.77
N GLN A 140 -10.92 -14.28 -2.03
CA GLN A 140 -10.17 -13.11 -2.52
C GLN A 140 -9.35 -13.46 -3.75
N ARG A 141 -8.60 -14.56 -3.72
CA ARG A 141 -7.84 -15.06 -4.89
C ARG A 141 -8.73 -15.36 -6.09
N LEU A 142 -9.93 -15.89 -5.86
CA LEU A 142 -10.90 -16.11 -6.94
C LEU A 142 -11.41 -14.79 -7.52
N GLY A 143 -11.64 -13.79 -6.66
CA GLY A 143 -11.99 -12.42 -7.06
C GLY A 143 -10.91 -11.79 -7.92
N ILE A 144 -9.64 -11.93 -7.52
CA ILE A 144 -8.50 -11.44 -8.31
C ILE A 144 -8.44 -12.15 -9.65
N ALA A 145 -8.60 -13.48 -9.67
CA ALA A 145 -8.64 -14.23 -10.93
C ALA A 145 -9.79 -13.77 -11.85
N GLN A 146 -10.97 -13.46 -11.30
CA GLN A 146 -12.08 -12.89 -12.07
C GLN A 146 -11.72 -11.53 -12.65
N ALA A 147 -11.14 -10.63 -11.85
CA ALA A 147 -10.77 -9.28 -12.28
C ALA A 147 -9.71 -9.28 -13.40
N LEU A 148 -8.91 -10.35 -13.49
CA LEU A 148 -7.84 -10.50 -14.49
C LEU A 148 -8.28 -11.23 -15.78
N LEU A 149 -9.51 -11.75 -15.84
CA LEU A 149 -9.97 -12.61 -16.94
C LEU A 149 -9.85 -11.92 -18.31
N HIS A 150 -10.19 -10.63 -18.37
CA HIS A 150 -10.18 -9.84 -19.60
C HIS A 150 -8.87 -9.11 -19.87
N ASP A 151 -7.79 -9.49 -19.19
CA ASP A 151 -6.44 -8.96 -19.39
C ASP A 151 -6.32 -7.44 -19.21
N PRO A 152 -6.65 -6.92 -18.00
CA PRO A 152 -6.64 -5.50 -17.75
C PRO A 152 -5.21 -4.93 -17.63
N SER A 153 -5.05 -3.68 -18.06
CA SER A 153 -3.83 -2.90 -17.84
C SER A 153 -3.72 -2.33 -16.41
N VAL A 154 -4.86 -2.19 -15.72
CA VAL A 154 -4.94 -1.68 -14.34
C VAL A 154 -5.77 -2.62 -13.47
N LEU A 155 -5.26 -2.99 -12.30
CA LEU A 155 -5.98 -3.75 -11.27
C LEU A 155 -6.23 -2.87 -10.04
N ILE A 156 -7.48 -2.75 -9.59
CA ILE A 156 -7.85 -1.98 -8.39
C ILE A 156 -8.40 -2.91 -7.33
N LEU A 157 -7.84 -2.86 -6.13
CA LEU A 157 -8.22 -3.70 -5.00
C LEU A 157 -8.56 -2.83 -3.79
N ASP A 158 -9.82 -2.86 -3.35
CA ASP A 158 -10.28 -2.13 -2.17
C ASP A 158 -10.14 -2.99 -0.90
N GLU A 159 -9.21 -2.66 0.00
CA GLU A 159 -8.92 -3.37 1.26
C GLU A 159 -8.77 -4.91 1.08
N PRO A 160 -7.93 -5.40 0.14
CA PRO A 160 -7.89 -6.81 -0.26
C PRO A 160 -7.42 -7.78 0.82
N THR A 161 -6.74 -7.27 1.84
CA THR A 161 -6.18 -7.98 2.99
C THR A 161 -7.15 -8.08 4.16
N ASN A 162 -8.25 -7.33 4.14
CA ASN A 162 -9.17 -7.25 5.26
C ASN A 162 -9.79 -8.63 5.60
N GLY A 163 -9.70 -8.99 6.89
CA GLY A 163 -10.20 -10.26 7.42
C GLY A 163 -9.34 -11.49 7.10
N LEU A 164 -8.18 -11.32 6.45
CA LEU A 164 -7.24 -12.41 6.22
C LEU A 164 -6.33 -12.66 7.42
N ASP A 165 -5.87 -13.90 7.54
CA ASP A 165 -4.81 -14.26 8.47
C ASP A 165 -3.42 -13.84 7.91
N PRO A 166 -2.35 -13.83 8.73
CA PRO A 166 -1.02 -13.41 8.26
C PRO A 166 -0.50 -14.21 7.07
N ALA A 167 -0.84 -15.50 6.98
CA ALA A 167 -0.50 -16.34 5.83
C ALA A 167 -1.21 -15.87 4.55
N GLY A 168 -2.51 -15.59 4.62
CA GLY A 168 -3.31 -15.05 3.52
C GLY A 168 -2.83 -13.69 3.04
N ILE A 169 -2.46 -12.78 3.95
CA ILE A 169 -1.90 -11.46 3.60
C ILE A 169 -0.59 -11.63 2.80
N ARG A 170 0.30 -12.50 3.28
CA ARG A 170 1.58 -12.79 2.59
C ARG A 170 1.35 -13.39 1.21
N GLU A 171 0.36 -14.26 1.06
CA GLU A 171 -0.01 -14.83 -0.24
C GLU A 171 -0.52 -13.75 -1.21
N ILE A 172 -1.50 -12.94 -0.79
CA ILE A 172 -2.08 -11.85 -1.60
C ILE A 172 -0.98 -10.89 -2.07
N ARG A 173 -0.11 -10.46 -1.16
CA ARG A 173 1.06 -9.62 -1.47
C ARG A 173 1.92 -10.20 -2.59
N LYS A 174 2.24 -11.50 -2.50
CA LYS A 174 3.07 -12.17 -3.52
C LYS A 174 2.40 -12.12 -4.90
N TYR A 175 1.08 -12.29 -4.96
CA TYR A 175 0.34 -12.23 -6.23
C TYR A 175 0.32 -10.82 -6.82
N ILE A 176 0.10 -9.80 -5.98
CA ILE A 176 0.14 -8.39 -6.40
C ILE A 176 1.49 -8.03 -7.01
N ARG A 177 2.58 -8.33 -6.30
CA ARG A 177 3.94 -8.07 -6.81
C ARG A 177 4.18 -8.78 -8.13
N ARG A 178 3.78 -10.05 -8.22
CA ARG A 178 3.92 -10.83 -9.45
C ARG A 178 3.19 -10.19 -10.64
N LEU A 179 1.99 -9.64 -10.43
CA LEU A 179 1.23 -8.96 -11.49
C LEU A 179 1.93 -7.70 -11.98
N ALA A 180 2.48 -6.91 -11.06
CA ALA A 180 3.23 -5.71 -11.40
C ALA A 180 4.57 -6.05 -12.10
N ASP A 181 5.35 -6.96 -11.51
CA ASP A 181 6.71 -7.28 -11.91
C ASP A 181 6.78 -8.15 -13.19
N GLU A 182 5.90 -9.15 -13.34
CA GLU A 182 5.94 -10.10 -14.46
C GLU A 182 4.98 -9.72 -15.60
N GLU A 183 3.79 -9.20 -15.28
CA GLU A 183 2.72 -8.94 -16.25
C GLU A 183 2.58 -7.44 -16.60
N ASN A 184 3.41 -6.57 -16.01
CA ASN A 184 3.41 -5.12 -16.23
C ASN A 184 2.04 -4.44 -15.95
N VAL A 185 1.23 -5.05 -15.08
CA VAL A 185 -0.08 -4.53 -14.68
C VAL A 185 0.11 -3.45 -13.63
N ALA A 186 -0.49 -2.28 -13.82
CA ALA A 186 -0.55 -1.26 -12.77
C ALA A 186 -1.54 -1.70 -11.68
N VAL A 187 -1.14 -1.69 -10.41
CA VAL A 187 -2.00 -2.14 -9.31
C VAL A 187 -2.25 -1.00 -8.32
N ILE A 188 -3.51 -0.71 -8.03
CA ILE A 188 -3.93 0.22 -6.97
C ILE A 188 -4.48 -0.60 -5.82
N ILE A 189 -3.97 -0.36 -4.61
CA ILE A 189 -4.45 -1.03 -3.40
C ILE A 189 -4.85 0.01 -2.38
N SER A 190 -6.09 -0.02 -1.91
CA SER A 190 -6.45 0.74 -0.72
C SER A 190 -6.13 -0.05 0.55
N SER A 191 -5.66 0.66 1.57
CA SER A 191 -5.59 0.14 2.93
C SER A 191 -5.75 1.27 3.93
N HIS A 192 -6.07 0.92 5.17
CA HIS A 192 -5.94 1.79 6.33
C HIS A 192 -4.72 1.46 7.19
N LEU A 193 -4.00 0.38 6.86
CA LEU A 193 -2.83 -0.11 7.57
C LEU A 193 -1.58 0.12 6.73
N LEU A 194 -0.70 0.99 7.22
CA LEU A 194 0.51 1.34 6.48
C LEU A 194 1.48 0.15 6.37
N SER A 195 1.63 -0.64 7.44
CA SER A 195 2.52 -1.81 7.48
C SER A 195 2.23 -2.87 6.41
N GLU A 196 0.98 -2.96 5.93
CA GLU A 196 0.63 -3.82 4.80
C GLU A 196 1.19 -3.27 3.48
N ILE A 197 1.09 -1.96 3.31
CA ILE A 197 1.42 -1.24 2.08
C ILE A 197 2.93 -1.10 1.90
N GLU A 198 3.68 -0.81 2.97
CA GLU A 198 5.15 -0.69 2.93
C GLU A 198 5.83 -1.93 2.34
N LEU A 199 5.25 -3.11 2.55
CA LEU A 199 5.85 -4.37 2.14
C LEU A 199 5.58 -4.72 0.67
N MET A 200 4.75 -3.94 -0.05
CA MET A 200 4.29 -4.32 -1.39
C MET A 200 4.17 -3.18 -2.41
N CYS A 201 4.08 -1.93 -1.98
CA CYS A 201 3.89 -0.78 -2.86
C CYS A 201 5.21 -0.08 -3.19
N ASP A 202 5.30 0.48 -4.38
CA ASP A 202 6.43 1.28 -4.83
C ASP A 202 6.25 2.76 -4.43
N ARG A 203 4.99 3.23 -4.45
CA ARG A 203 4.56 4.57 -4.03
C ARG A 203 3.27 4.50 -3.22
N ILE A 204 3.09 5.47 -2.34
CA ILE A 204 1.91 5.64 -1.50
C ILE A 204 1.32 7.03 -1.66
N GLY A 205 0.01 7.12 -1.92
CA GLY A 205 -0.77 8.34 -1.85
C GLY A 205 -1.59 8.36 -0.57
N VAL A 206 -1.42 9.39 0.25
CA VAL A 206 -2.15 9.55 1.52
C VAL A 206 -3.35 10.46 1.32
N ILE A 207 -4.56 9.95 1.58
CA ILE A 207 -5.81 10.69 1.52
C ILE A 207 -6.37 10.95 2.92
N LYS A 208 -6.81 12.18 3.17
CA LYS A 208 -7.53 12.57 4.40
C LYS A 208 -8.66 13.53 4.04
N ASN A 209 -9.85 13.29 4.57
CA ASN A 209 -11.02 14.18 4.41
C ASN A 209 -11.31 14.59 2.95
N GLY A 210 -11.09 13.68 1.99
CA GLY A 210 -11.33 13.91 0.57
C GLY A 210 -10.21 14.60 -0.19
N GLU A 211 -9.06 14.84 0.45
CA GLU A 211 -7.90 15.54 -0.13
C GLU A 211 -6.66 14.64 -0.11
N LEU A 212 -5.86 14.71 -1.18
CA LEU A 212 -4.56 14.05 -1.24
C LEU A 212 -3.54 14.90 -0.46
N ILE A 213 -3.05 14.37 0.65
CA ILE A 213 -2.10 15.06 1.53
C ILE A 213 -0.68 14.98 0.97
N GLY A 214 -0.34 13.89 0.29
CA GLY A 214 0.95 13.74 -0.38
C GLY A 214 1.12 12.38 -1.03
N ILE A 215 2.12 12.28 -1.90
CA ILE A 215 2.58 11.03 -2.51
C ILE A 215 4.05 10.84 -2.11
N GLN A 216 4.41 9.65 -1.67
CA GLN A 216 5.78 9.28 -1.32
C GLN A 216 6.17 7.98 -2.01
N SER A 217 7.42 7.84 -2.44
CA SER A 217 7.93 6.51 -2.77
C SER A 217 8.29 5.76 -1.50
N VAL A 218 7.94 4.48 -1.46
CA VAL A 218 8.28 3.55 -0.37
C VAL A 218 9.77 3.19 -0.41
N HIS A 219 10.34 3.18 -1.61
CA HIS A 219 11.74 2.80 -1.85
C HIS A 219 12.68 4.00 -1.96
N GLU A 220 12.16 5.22 -2.17
CA GLU A 220 12.95 6.44 -1.97
C GLU A 220 13.05 6.76 -0.48
N GLN A 221 13.79 5.91 0.25
CA GLN A 221 14.72 6.50 1.19
C GLN A 221 15.70 7.29 0.33
N GLN A 222 15.44 8.58 0.14
CA GLN A 222 16.48 9.49 -0.32
C GLN A 222 17.70 9.20 0.56
N ALA A 223 18.71 8.66 -0.10
CA ALA A 223 20.04 8.46 0.43
C ALA A 223 20.62 9.84 0.72
N GLU A 224 20.23 10.46 1.83
CA GLU A 224 21.29 11.03 2.64
C GLU A 224 22.17 9.83 3.00
N GLU A 225 23.42 9.84 2.54
CA GLU A 225 24.35 8.72 2.80
C GLU A 225 24.53 8.47 4.31
N ASP A 226 24.06 9.39 5.16
CA ASP A 226 24.17 9.31 6.61
C ASP A 226 23.25 10.33 7.35
N PRO A 227 21.91 10.09 7.39
CA PRO A 227 20.98 10.99 8.06
C PRO A 227 21.17 10.93 9.58
N VAL A 228 20.92 12.06 10.24
CA VAL A 228 20.81 12.10 11.70
C VAL A 228 19.53 11.37 12.10
N ARG A 229 19.65 10.35 12.94
CA ARG A 229 18.52 9.56 13.45
C ARG A 229 18.51 9.57 14.96
N GLU A 230 17.33 9.41 15.54
CA GLU A 230 17.22 9.15 16.97
C GLU A 230 17.76 7.75 17.29
N VAL A 231 18.54 7.67 18.35
CA VAL A 231 19.22 6.47 18.84
C VAL A 231 18.86 6.29 20.29
N ARG A 232 18.46 5.07 20.65
CA ARG A 232 18.16 4.65 22.01
C ARG A 232 19.17 3.58 22.43
N LEU A 233 19.88 3.82 23.54
CA LEU A 233 20.84 2.87 24.09
C LEU A 233 20.38 2.38 25.46
N GLU A 234 20.51 1.07 25.71
CA GLU A 234 20.41 0.48 27.05
C GLU A 234 21.81 0.38 27.63
N VAL A 235 22.09 1.16 28.68
CA VAL A 235 23.44 1.37 29.23
C VAL A 235 23.45 1.43 30.74
N ASP A 236 24.59 1.08 31.34
CA ASP A 236 24.83 1.18 32.78
C ASP A 236 26.30 1.53 33.04
N PRO A 237 26.63 2.61 33.78
CA PRO A 237 25.73 3.61 34.38
C PRO A 237 25.24 4.66 33.36
N ALA A 238 23.94 5.00 33.40
CA ALA A 238 23.33 5.97 32.48
C ALA A 238 23.91 7.39 32.61
N GLU A 239 24.13 7.88 33.83
CA GLU A 239 24.72 9.20 34.08
C GLU A 239 26.11 9.33 33.44
N GLN A 240 26.93 8.29 33.55
CA GLN A 240 28.28 8.25 32.97
C GLN A 240 28.22 8.22 31.44
N ALA A 241 27.26 7.49 30.87
CA ALA A 241 27.02 7.46 29.44
C ALA A 241 26.66 8.85 28.87
N ILE A 242 25.78 9.60 29.56
CA ILE A 242 25.41 10.98 29.20
C ILE A 242 26.62 11.91 29.26
N GLN A 243 27.47 11.78 30.29
CA GLN A 243 28.70 12.57 30.40
C GLN A 243 29.68 12.27 29.26
N VAL A 244 29.89 10.99 28.93
CA VAL A 244 30.78 10.58 27.83
C VAL A 244 30.28 11.13 26.49
N LEU A 245 28.97 11.05 26.22
CA LEU A 245 28.36 11.62 25.01
C LEU A 245 28.55 13.13 24.93
N LYS A 246 28.34 13.84 26.04
CA LYS A 246 28.49 15.30 26.08
C LYS A 246 29.94 15.75 25.91
N VAL A 247 30.89 15.09 26.56
CA VAL A 247 32.31 15.47 26.55
C VAL A 247 33.01 15.09 25.24
N HIS A 248 32.79 13.86 24.75
CA HIS A 248 33.53 13.35 23.59
C HIS A 248 32.86 13.63 22.25
N HIS A 249 31.53 13.76 22.24
CA HIS A 249 30.76 13.90 21.00
C HIS A 249 29.92 15.18 20.94
N GLY A 250 29.83 15.95 22.03
CA GLY A 250 28.99 17.16 22.09
C GLY A 250 27.50 16.86 21.97
N ILE A 251 27.09 15.62 22.26
CA ILE A 251 25.72 15.15 22.12
C ILE A 251 25.01 15.26 23.46
N GLU A 252 23.86 15.94 23.48
CA GLU A 252 22.94 15.89 24.61
C GLU A 252 22.06 14.63 24.52
N ALA A 253 21.94 13.92 25.63
CA ALA A 253 21.14 12.71 25.74
C ALA A 253 20.19 12.84 26.93
N ALA A 254 18.97 12.33 26.77
CA ALA A 254 17.97 12.26 27.83
C ALA A 254 17.89 10.83 28.37
N GLU A 255 17.82 10.67 29.68
CA GLU A 255 17.57 9.38 30.32
C GLU A 255 16.08 9.14 30.53
N ASP A 256 15.60 7.96 30.14
CA ASP A 256 14.27 7.45 30.48
C ASP A 256 14.35 5.96 30.83
N ARG A 257 14.02 5.63 32.08
CA ARG A 257 13.86 4.24 32.57
C ARG A 257 14.99 3.28 32.19
N GLY A 258 16.24 3.69 32.39
CA GLY A 258 17.44 2.86 32.08
C GLY A 258 17.88 2.87 30.62
N PHE A 259 17.27 3.72 29.79
CA PHE A 259 17.71 3.99 28.43
C PHE A 259 18.16 5.44 28.32
N ILE A 260 19.14 5.68 27.43
CA ILE A 260 19.49 7.03 26.99
C ILE A 260 19.07 7.23 25.54
N THR A 261 18.53 8.40 25.22
CA THR A 261 18.03 8.74 23.89
C THR A 261 18.71 10.01 23.39
N PHE A 262 19.19 10.01 22.14
CA PHE A 262 19.88 11.14 21.50
C PHE A 262 19.81 11.04 19.97
N SER A 263 20.15 12.13 19.26
CA SER A 263 20.22 12.11 17.80
C SER A 263 21.66 12.03 17.30
N ALA A 264 21.95 11.06 16.43
CA ALA A 264 23.28 10.88 15.85
C ALA A 264 23.22 10.31 14.43
N LYS A 265 24.29 10.56 13.68
CA LYS A 265 24.52 9.92 12.38
C LYS A 265 24.98 8.47 12.56
N LYS A 266 24.64 7.59 11.61
CA LYS A 266 25.03 6.18 11.65
C LYS A 266 26.56 6.02 11.63
N SER A 267 27.26 6.87 10.89
CA SER A 267 28.74 6.87 10.82
C SER A 267 29.41 7.18 12.15
N LEU A 268 28.75 7.92 13.06
CA LEU A 268 29.30 8.26 14.37
C LEU A 268 29.10 7.12 15.39
N MET A 269 28.19 6.19 15.12
CA MET A 269 27.84 5.12 16.06
C MET A 269 29.01 4.25 16.51
N PRO A 270 29.93 3.80 15.63
CA PRO A 270 31.11 3.05 16.07
C PRO A 270 31.99 3.85 17.04
N SER A 271 32.16 5.16 16.80
CA SER A 271 32.94 6.02 17.67
C SER A 271 32.25 6.25 19.01
N ILE A 272 30.93 6.45 19.01
CA ILE A 272 30.12 6.63 20.21
C ILE A 272 30.20 5.38 21.11
N VAL A 273 29.93 4.19 20.54
CA VAL A 273 29.98 2.92 21.28
C VAL A 273 31.39 2.68 21.83
N THR A 274 32.43 2.99 21.06
CA THR A 274 33.82 2.85 21.52
C THR A 274 34.13 3.78 22.70
N SER A 275 33.71 5.04 22.64
CA SER A 275 33.89 6.00 23.75
C SER A 275 33.14 5.56 25.01
N LEU A 276 31.93 5.03 24.89
CA LEU A 276 31.14 4.52 26.01
C LEU A 276 31.86 3.36 26.70
N VAL A 277 32.25 2.34 25.94
CA VAL A 277 32.95 1.16 26.48
C VAL A 277 34.32 1.52 27.07
N SER A 278 35.06 2.44 26.45
CA SER A 278 36.34 2.92 26.99
C SER A 278 36.20 3.76 28.26
N GLY A 279 35.00 4.31 28.49
CA GLY A 279 34.63 5.06 29.68
C GLY A 279 33.96 4.21 30.75
N ASP A 280 34.17 2.88 30.75
CA ASP A 280 33.59 1.91 31.69
C ASP A 280 32.05 1.86 31.71
N VAL A 281 31.40 2.23 30.59
CA VAL A 281 29.95 2.09 30.42
C VAL A 281 29.64 0.77 29.74
N LEU A 282 28.77 -0.04 30.37
CA LEU A 282 28.23 -1.26 29.78
C LEU A 282 27.14 -0.91 28.78
N VAL A 283 27.22 -1.45 27.57
CA VAL A 283 26.21 -1.27 26.51
C VAL A 283 25.51 -2.61 26.27
N TYR A 284 24.23 -2.68 26.62
CA TYR A 284 23.43 -3.90 26.45
C TYR A 284 22.68 -3.92 25.12
N ARG A 285 22.26 -2.75 24.63
CA ARG A 285 21.45 -2.64 23.42
C ARG A 285 21.67 -1.30 22.70
N VAL A 286 21.68 -1.35 21.36
CA VAL A 286 21.70 -0.19 20.48
C VAL A 286 20.51 -0.27 19.53
N GLU A 287 19.58 0.68 19.62
CA GLU A 287 18.46 0.81 18.72
C GLU A 287 18.55 2.12 17.95
N VAL A 288 18.48 2.05 16.62
CA VAL A 288 18.39 3.24 15.78
C VAL A 288 16.95 3.33 15.31
N SER A 289 16.28 4.42 15.66
CA SER A 289 14.97 4.72 15.11
C SER A 289 15.15 5.03 13.62
N SER A 290 14.65 4.15 12.76
CA SER A 290 14.30 4.58 11.41
C SER A 290 13.04 5.41 11.54
N ALA A 291 13.03 6.65 11.04
CA ALA A 291 11.77 7.31 10.72
C ALA A 291 10.98 6.34 9.83
N SER A 292 9.98 5.70 10.42
CA SER A 292 9.15 4.75 9.70
C SER A 292 8.30 5.54 8.71
N LEU A 293 7.78 4.92 7.64
CA LEU A 293 6.78 5.65 6.86
C LEU A 293 5.57 5.96 7.75
N GLU A 294 5.39 5.22 8.85
CA GLU A 294 4.34 5.40 9.86
C GLU A 294 4.48 6.73 10.58
N ASP A 295 5.67 7.10 11.02
CA ASP A 295 5.94 8.41 11.63
C ASP A 295 5.65 9.54 10.64
N LYS A 296 6.14 9.40 9.39
CA LYS A 296 5.86 10.37 8.32
C LYS A 296 4.38 10.48 7.98
N PHE A 297 3.66 9.36 8.04
CA PHE A 297 2.22 9.30 7.80
C PHE A 297 1.46 10.01 8.91
N PHE A 298 1.81 9.79 10.18
CA PHE A 298 1.22 10.49 11.32
C PHE A 298 1.54 11.99 11.31
N ASP A 299 2.76 12.38 10.93
CA ASP A 299 3.14 13.78 10.72
C ASP A 299 2.30 14.44 9.61
N LEU A 300 2.16 13.78 8.45
CA LEU A 300 1.34 14.27 7.34
C LEU A 300 -0.13 14.41 7.72
N ILE A 301 -0.64 13.47 8.51
CA ILE A 301 -2.03 13.50 8.99
C ILE A 301 -2.18 14.46 10.17
N GLY A 302 -1.10 14.94 10.79
CA GLY A 302 -1.15 15.81 11.96
C GLY A 302 -1.67 15.10 13.21
N GLU A 303 -1.46 13.78 13.32
CA GLU A 303 -1.86 12.96 14.46
C GLU A 303 -0.77 12.86 15.55
N ASN A 304 0.43 13.41 15.32
CA ASN A 304 1.48 13.56 16.33
C ASN A 304 1.20 14.65 17.39
N VAL A 305 -0.06 14.98 17.62
CA VAL A 305 -0.50 15.83 18.74
C VAL A 305 -1.44 15.03 19.64
N ILE A 306 -0.88 14.05 20.34
CA ILE A 306 -1.53 13.48 21.53
C ILE A 306 -0.47 13.37 22.64
N GLY A 307 -0.50 14.40 23.51
CA GLY A 307 -0.35 14.33 24.98
C GLY A 307 0.83 13.58 25.58
#